data_AF-A0A2I1HET5-F1
#
_entry.id   AF-A0A2I1HET5-F1
#
_cell.length_a   1.000
_cell.length_b   1.000
_cell.length_c   1.000
_cell.angle_alpha   90.00
_cell.angle_beta   90.00
_cell.angle_gamma   90.00
#
_symmetry.space_group_name_H-M   'P 1'
#
loop_
_entity.id
_entity.type
_entity.pdbx_description
1 polymer ?
#
loop_
_entity_poly.entity_id
_entity_poly.type
_entity_poly.pdbx_seq_one_letter_code
_entity_poly.pdbx_strand_id
1 'polypeptide(L)'
;MDLVTSYYSDLDTYKNKNESFLNSITFNKKELTEKNMINEINKTNFINDELLEANGELNTRSKLVLQITEQQNEIANNTFTLTENILSKLKRKEILSFRDKISAFNIKIRIKLGFVDYYRIVDAFNMKIYNNKDDFGKEYDECLSKLKKILSEVKISLEEFELLFRLKKESNLEFHQDKIKTLDEVKKDLETDFPDDLKEFKNPLKKLINSLESW
;
A
#
# COMPACT_ATOMS: atom_id res chain seq x y z
N MET A 1 8.86 6.88 -13.44
CA MET A 1 7.61 7.27 -12.74
C MET A 1 6.98 5.96 -12.33
N ASP A 2 6.87 5.73 -11.03
CA ASP A 2 6.56 4.42 -10.44
C ASP A 2 5.14 3.96 -10.81
N LEU A 3 4.97 2.70 -11.19
CA LEU A 3 3.71 2.18 -11.77
C LEU A 3 2.55 2.33 -10.78
N VAL A 4 2.82 2.11 -9.49
CA VAL A 4 1.84 2.28 -8.41
C VAL A 4 1.48 3.75 -8.20
N THR A 5 2.44 4.67 -8.30
CA THR A 5 2.17 6.12 -8.18
C THR A 5 1.26 6.62 -9.30
N SER A 6 1.41 6.11 -10.54
CA SER A 6 0.46 6.46 -11.61
C SER A 6 -0.97 6.00 -11.31
N TYR A 7 -1.15 4.82 -10.71
CA TYR A 7 -2.49 4.34 -10.37
C TYR A 7 -3.16 5.14 -9.25
N TYR A 8 -2.39 5.64 -8.27
CA TYR A 8 -2.93 6.58 -7.27
C TYR A 8 -3.44 7.87 -7.93
N SER A 9 -2.68 8.44 -8.87
CA SER A 9 -3.10 9.64 -9.60
C SER A 9 -4.38 9.41 -10.43
N ASP A 10 -4.52 8.25 -11.07
CA ASP A 10 -5.72 7.89 -11.81
C ASP A 10 -6.92 7.74 -10.86
N LEU A 11 -6.72 7.07 -9.72
CA LEU A 11 -7.75 6.90 -8.70
C LEU A 11 -8.26 8.24 -8.15
N ASP A 12 -7.36 9.17 -7.83
CA ASP A 12 -7.72 10.51 -7.38
C ASP A 12 -8.51 11.27 -8.45
N THR A 13 -8.12 11.11 -9.72
CA THR A 13 -8.86 11.68 -10.85
C THR A 13 -10.29 11.13 -10.92
N TYR A 14 -10.48 9.83 -10.71
CA TYR A 14 -11.82 9.21 -10.70
C TYR A 14 -12.65 9.64 -9.49
N LYS A 15 -12.04 9.75 -8.30
CA LYS A 15 -12.70 10.29 -7.10
C LYS A 15 -13.21 11.70 -7.32
N ASN A 16 -12.36 12.58 -7.84
CA ASN A 16 -12.72 13.97 -8.13
C ASN A 16 -13.86 14.08 -9.16
N LYS A 17 -13.84 13.23 -10.20
CA LYS A 17 -14.93 13.16 -11.18
C LYS A 17 -16.24 12.69 -10.55
N ASN A 18 -16.20 11.68 -9.69
CA ASN A 18 -17.37 11.18 -8.96
C ASN A 18 -17.96 12.27 -8.04
N GLU A 19 -17.11 12.98 -7.29
CA GLU A 19 -17.53 14.08 -6.43
C GLU A 19 -18.17 15.24 -7.22
N SER A 20 -17.56 15.63 -8.34
CA SER A 20 -18.11 16.64 -9.25
C SER A 20 -19.49 16.24 -9.79
N PHE A 21 -19.66 14.97 -10.17
CA PHE A 21 -20.94 14.43 -10.63
C PHE A 21 -22.01 14.48 -9.54
N LEU A 22 -21.68 14.09 -8.30
CA LEU A 22 -22.64 14.12 -7.18
C LEU A 22 -23.06 15.54 -6.80
N ASN A 23 -22.14 16.49 -6.83
CA ASN A 23 -22.45 17.89 -6.58
C ASN A 23 -23.47 18.41 -7.60
N SER A 24 -23.37 17.99 -8.87
CA SER A 24 -24.36 18.32 -9.90
C SER A 24 -25.75 17.71 -9.64
N ILE A 25 -25.82 16.50 -9.05
CA ILE A 25 -27.09 15.82 -8.78
C ILE A 25 -27.74 16.32 -7.49
N THR A 26 -26.95 16.68 -6.48
CA THR A 26 -27.44 17.26 -5.22
C THR A 26 -28.22 18.55 -5.48
N PHE A 27 -27.76 19.37 -6.44
CA PHE A 27 -28.48 20.54 -6.94
C PHE A 27 -29.86 20.16 -7.51
N ASN A 28 -29.94 19.07 -8.29
CA ASN A 28 -31.19 18.59 -8.89
C ASN A 28 -32.17 17.99 -7.86
N LYS A 29 -31.70 17.34 -6.79
CA LYS A 29 -32.57 16.78 -5.73
C LYS A 29 -33.35 17.87 -4.99
N LYS A 30 -32.70 19.01 -4.74
CA LYS A 30 -33.35 20.18 -4.12
C LYS A 30 -34.45 20.74 -5.02
N GLU A 31 -34.14 20.98 -6.30
CA GLU A 31 -35.13 21.45 -7.27
C GLU A 31 -36.30 20.49 -7.46
N LEU A 32 -36.05 19.17 -7.45
CA LEU A 32 -37.11 18.17 -7.55
C LEU A 32 -38.06 18.21 -6.35
N THR A 33 -37.52 18.45 -5.16
CA THR A 33 -38.30 18.57 -3.92
C THR A 33 -39.14 19.85 -3.93
N GLU A 34 -38.57 20.96 -4.39
CA GLU A 34 -39.27 22.24 -4.53
C GLU A 34 -40.38 22.19 -5.61
N LYS A 35 -40.11 21.59 -6.78
CA LYS A 35 -41.13 21.36 -7.83
C LYS A 35 -42.25 20.43 -7.37
N ASN A 36 -41.94 19.43 -6.54
CA ASN A 36 -42.96 18.57 -5.94
C ASN A 36 -43.90 19.35 -5.01
N MET A 37 -43.38 20.26 -4.19
CA MET A 37 -44.22 21.12 -3.35
C MET A 37 -45.14 22.03 -4.20
N ILE A 38 -44.62 22.60 -5.29
CA ILE A 38 -45.40 23.43 -6.22
C ILE A 38 -46.51 22.60 -6.89
N ASN A 39 -46.22 21.36 -7.28
CA ASN A 39 -47.21 20.46 -7.86
C ASN A 39 -48.32 20.08 -6.89
N GLU A 40 -48.02 19.84 -5.61
CA GLU A 40 -49.05 19.57 -4.61
C GLU A 40 -49.99 20.76 -4.40
N ILE A 41 -49.45 21.99 -4.42
CA ILE A 41 -50.25 23.24 -4.38
C ILE A 41 -51.13 23.39 -5.64
N ASN A 42 -50.67 22.93 -6.80
CA ASN A 42 -51.43 22.98 -8.05
C ASN A 42 -52.51 21.89 -8.13
N LYS A 43 -52.29 20.70 -7.54
CA LYS A 43 -53.31 19.63 -7.43
C LYS A 43 -54.57 20.10 -6.71
N THR A 44 -54.44 21.01 -5.74
CA THR A 44 -55.58 21.59 -5.04
C THR A 44 -56.39 22.58 -5.89
N ASN A 45 -55.90 23.01 -7.06
CA ASN A 45 -56.46 24.16 -7.81
C ASN A 45 -56.82 23.91 -9.29
N PHE A 46 -56.53 22.76 -9.93
CA PHE A 46 -56.81 22.53 -11.37
C PHE A 46 -57.25 21.09 -11.74
N ILE A 47 -58.07 20.97 -12.81
CA ILE A 47 -58.91 19.79 -13.21
C ILE A 47 -58.34 18.96 -14.40
N ASN A 48 -57.08 19.14 -14.83
CA ASN A 48 -56.56 18.37 -15.98
C ASN A 48 -55.88 17.06 -15.54
N ASP A 49 -56.67 15.99 -15.45
CA ASP A 49 -56.26 14.67 -14.93
C ASP A 49 -55.06 14.05 -15.69
N GLU A 50 -54.99 14.18 -17.02
CA GLU A 50 -53.87 13.64 -17.83
C GLU A 50 -52.51 14.33 -17.53
N LEU A 51 -52.53 15.65 -17.30
CA LEU A 51 -51.32 16.39 -16.90
C LEU A 51 -50.89 16.02 -15.48
N LEU A 52 -51.85 15.73 -14.60
CA LEU A 52 -51.61 15.30 -13.23
C LEU A 52 -50.93 13.92 -13.19
N GLU A 53 -51.40 12.99 -14.03
CA GLU A 53 -50.88 11.63 -14.15
C GLU A 53 -49.46 11.61 -14.73
N ALA A 54 -49.24 12.30 -15.86
CA ALA A 54 -47.91 12.40 -16.50
C ALA A 54 -46.85 13.01 -15.55
N ASN A 55 -47.25 13.98 -14.74
CA ASN A 55 -46.38 14.64 -13.76
C ASN A 55 -46.11 13.74 -12.54
N GLY A 56 -47.10 12.95 -12.12
CA GLY A 56 -46.92 11.90 -11.10
C GLY A 56 -45.93 10.81 -11.54
N GLU A 57 -46.01 10.37 -12.80
CA GLU A 57 -45.05 9.45 -13.38
C GLU A 57 -43.64 10.06 -13.44
N LEU A 58 -43.51 11.30 -13.92
CA LEU A 58 -42.23 12.01 -13.99
C LEU A 58 -41.56 12.11 -12.62
N ASN A 59 -42.33 12.43 -11.58
CA ASN A 59 -41.82 12.46 -10.21
C ASN A 59 -41.33 11.08 -9.74
N THR A 60 -42.11 10.03 -10.00
CA THR A 60 -41.73 8.66 -9.63
C THR A 60 -40.44 8.23 -10.32
N ARG A 61 -40.33 8.46 -11.63
CA ARG A 61 -39.11 8.19 -12.40
C ARG A 61 -37.93 9.00 -11.89
N SER A 62 -38.13 10.27 -11.53
CA SER A 62 -37.08 11.12 -10.98
C SER A 62 -36.58 10.62 -9.61
N LYS A 63 -37.48 10.15 -8.74
CA LYS A 63 -37.11 9.50 -7.47
C LYS A 63 -36.29 8.23 -7.67
N LEU A 64 -36.68 7.39 -8.63
CA LEU A 64 -35.93 6.18 -9.00
C LEU A 64 -34.51 6.53 -9.49
N VAL A 65 -34.37 7.54 -10.35
CA VAL A 65 -33.05 8.01 -10.84
C VAL A 65 -32.18 8.51 -9.69
N LEU A 66 -32.77 9.23 -8.72
CA LEU A 66 -32.05 9.67 -7.51
C LEU A 66 -31.57 8.48 -6.68
N GLN A 67 -32.43 7.49 -6.44
CA GLN A 67 -32.07 6.28 -5.70
C GLN A 67 -30.95 5.48 -6.39
N ILE A 68 -31.05 5.31 -7.71
CA ILE A 68 -30.01 4.65 -8.52
C ILE A 68 -28.68 5.41 -8.39
N THR A 69 -28.72 6.74 -8.47
CA THR A 69 -27.51 7.58 -8.28
C THR A 69 -26.91 7.38 -6.89
N GLU A 70 -27.72 7.40 -5.84
CA GLU A 70 -27.26 7.23 -4.45
C GLU A 70 -26.59 5.86 -4.27
N GLN A 71 -27.21 4.79 -4.80
CA GLN A 71 -26.63 3.44 -4.78
C GLN A 71 -25.34 3.35 -5.59
N GLN A 72 -25.29 3.95 -6.79
CA GLN A 72 -24.08 3.98 -7.60
C GLN A 72 -22.94 4.71 -6.88
N ASN A 73 -23.24 5.79 -6.16
CA ASN A 73 -22.23 6.49 -5.37
C ASN A 73 -21.67 5.62 -4.24
N GLU A 74 -22.54 4.91 -3.51
CA GLU A 74 -22.12 3.99 -2.46
C GLU A 74 -21.20 2.90 -3.03
N ILE A 75 -21.58 2.30 -4.16
CA ILE A 75 -20.75 1.30 -4.87
C ILE A 75 -19.42 1.90 -5.31
N ALA A 76 -19.41 3.12 -5.85
CA ALA A 76 -18.20 3.80 -6.29
C ALA A 76 -17.25 4.06 -5.11
N ASN A 77 -17.76 4.57 -3.99
CA ASN A 77 -16.95 4.81 -2.78
C ASN A 77 -16.37 3.52 -2.21
N ASN A 78 -17.18 2.45 -2.12
CA ASN A 78 -16.70 1.14 -1.69
C ASN A 78 -15.61 0.60 -2.62
N THR A 79 -15.76 0.80 -3.93
CA THR A 79 -14.77 0.41 -4.94
C THR A 79 -13.48 1.21 -4.82
N PHE A 80 -13.57 2.52 -4.57
CA PHE A 80 -12.41 3.37 -4.33
C PHE A 80 -11.64 2.93 -3.09
N THR A 81 -12.32 2.70 -1.96
CA THR A 81 -11.69 2.19 -0.73
C THR A 81 -11.02 0.84 -0.95
N LEU A 82 -11.67 -0.09 -1.65
CA LEU A 82 -11.07 -1.38 -2.00
C LEU A 82 -9.81 -1.20 -2.86
N THR A 83 -9.86 -0.29 -3.84
CA THR A 83 -8.73 0.01 -4.73
C THR A 83 -7.56 0.60 -3.95
N GLU A 84 -7.79 1.54 -3.03
CA GLU A 84 -6.73 2.09 -2.16
C GLU A 84 -6.07 1.02 -1.31
N ASN A 85 -6.87 0.12 -0.75
CA ASN A 85 -6.38 -1.01 0.04
C ASN A 85 -5.56 -2.00 -0.81
N ILE A 86 -5.92 -2.18 -2.08
CA ILE A 86 -5.14 -3.02 -3.01
C ILE A 86 -3.82 -2.32 -3.38
N LEU A 87 -3.87 -1.03 -3.72
CA LEU A 87 -2.68 -0.26 -4.09
C LEU A 87 -1.67 -0.18 -2.93
N SER A 88 -2.14 -0.02 -1.69
CA SER A 88 -1.26 0.01 -0.52
C SER A 88 -0.57 -1.35 -0.28
N LYS A 89 -1.30 -2.46 -0.45
CA LYS A 89 -0.74 -3.82 -0.42
C LYS A 89 0.25 -4.06 -1.55
N LEU A 90 -0.02 -3.58 -2.77
CA LEU A 90 0.90 -3.68 -3.90
C LEU A 90 2.19 -2.90 -3.65
N LYS A 91 2.09 -1.67 -3.14
CA LYS A 91 3.26 -0.87 -2.76
C LYS A 91 4.11 -1.57 -1.70
N ARG A 92 3.47 -2.14 -0.67
CA ARG A 92 4.15 -2.95 0.35
C ARG A 92 4.85 -4.16 -0.28
N LYS A 93 4.19 -4.85 -1.23
CA LYS A 93 4.76 -5.99 -1.96
C LYS A 93 6.02 -5.61 -2.74
N GLU A 94 6.05 -4.46 -3.40
CA GLU A 94 7.24 -4.00 -4.14
C GLU A 94 8.46 -3.84 -3.22
N ILE A 95 8.24 -3.38 -1.98
CA ILE A 95 9.32 -3.28 -0.98
C ILE A 95 9.72 -4.64 -0.42
N LEU A 96 8.77 -5.53 -0.14
CA LEU A 96 9.10 -6.89 0.30
C LEU A 96 9.92 -7.66 -0.76
N SER A 97 9.81 -7.27 -2.03
CA SER A 97 10.60 -7.83 -3.11
C SER A 97 12.13 -7.64 -2.96
N PHE A 98 12.59 -6.69 -2.14
CA PHE A 98 14.02 -6.55 -1.79
C PHE A 98 14.58 -7.77 -1.02
N ARG A 99 13.73 -8.70 -0.55
CA ARG A 99 14.09 -9.98 0.06
C ARG A 99 15.17 -10.74 -0.72
N ASP A 100 15.09 -10.75 -2.05
CA ASP A 100 16.03 -11.50 -2.88
C ASP A 100 17.44 -10.89 -2.82
N LYS A 101 17.53 -9.55 -2.73
CA LYS A 101 18.81 -8.85 -2.53
C LYS A 101 19.33 -9.04 -1.12
N ILE A 102 18.45 -9.05 -0.12
CA ILE A 102 18.83 -9.42 1.25
C ILE A 102 19.36 -10.85 1.31
N SER A 103 18.80 -11.77 0.52
CA SER A 103 19.28 -13.15 0.42
C SER A 103 20.67 -13.21 -0.23
N ALA A 104 20.90 -12.47 -1.32
CA ALA A 104 22.21 -12.35 -1.94
C ALA A 104 23.27 -11.78 -0.98
N PHE A 105 22.92 -10.74 -0.23
CA PHE A 105 23.80 -10.14 0.77
C PHE A 105 24.14 -11.13 1.89
N ASN A 106 23.14 -11.84 2.40
CA ASN A 106 23.31 -12.87 3.41
C ASN A 106 24.26 -14.00 2.97
N ILE A 107 24.28 -14.35 1.68
CA ILE A 107 25.23 -15.32 1.13
C ILE A 107 26.67 -14.80 1.26
N LYS A 108 26.91 -13.52 0.89
CA LYS A 108 28.24 -12.90 1.05
C LYS A 108 28.69 -12.86 2.52
N ILE A 109 27.77 -12.50 3.43
CA ILE A 109 28.01 -12.53 4.88
C ILE A 109 28.38 -13.94 5.35
N ARG A 110 27.63 -14.96 4.92
CA ARG A 110 27.92 -16.37 5.24
C ARG A 110 29.31 -16.81 4.75
N ILE A 111 29.70 -16.42 3.55
CA ILE A 111 31.03 -16.76 2.99
C ILE A 111 32.13 -16.14 3.85
N LYS A 112 32.01 -14.86 4.23
CA LYS A 112 33.01 -14.14 5.04
C LYS A 112 33.09 -14.65 6.50
N LEU A 113 31.95 -14.99 7.11
CA LEU A 113 31.90 -15.50 8.49
C LEU A 113 32.30 -16.97 8.62
N GLY A 114 32.03 -17.76 7.59
CA GLY A 114 32.03 -19.21 7.69
C GLY A 114 30.68 -19.77 8.13
N PHE A 115 30.46 -21.04 7.80
CA PHE A 115 29.17 -21.73 7.96
C PHE A 115 28.68 -21.71 9.42
N VAL A 116 29.53 -22.14 10.36
CA VAL A 116 29.14 -22.31 11.77
C VAL A 116 28.71 -20.99 12.41
N ASP A 117 29.54 -19.95 12.28
CA ASP A 117 29.25 -18.64 12.86
C ASP A 117 28.01 -18.00 12.24
N TYR A 118 27.80 -18.16 10.94
CA TYR A 118 26.59 -17.66 10.27
C TYR A 118 25.30 -18.27 10.83
N TYR A 119 25.25 -19.59 11.04
CA TYR A 119 24.05 -20.22 11.59
C TYR A 119 23.82 -19.86 13.06
N ARG A 120 24.88 -19.65 13.85
CA ARG A 120 24.75 -19.12 15.22
C ARG A 120 24.17 -17.70 15.24
N ILE A 121 24.56 -16.85 14.29
CA ILE A 121 23.95 -15.53 14.12
C ILE A 121 22.47 -15.66 13.77
N VAL A 122 22.13 -16.49 12.76
CA VAL A 122 20.73 -16.72 12.39
C VAL A 122 19.90 -17.16 13.60
N ASP A 123 20.43 -18.06 14.42
CA ASP A 123 19.79 -18.51 15.66
C ASP A 123 19.61 -17.38 16.68
N ALA A 124 20.66 -16.58 16.93
CA ALA A 124 20.60 -15.42 17.82
C ALA A 124 19.48 -14.44 17.44
N PHE A 125 19.40 -14.09 16.16
CA PHE A 125 18.36 -13.20 15.63
C PHE A 125 16.97 -13.82 15.74
N ASN A 126 16.84 -15.12 15.42
CA ASN A 126 15.57 -15.84 15.57
C ASN A 126 15.11 -15.85 17.02
N MET A 127 16.00 -16.16 17.96
CA MET A 127 15.70 -16.21 19.38
C MET A 127 15.29 -14.84 19.92
N LYS A 128 15.97 -13.78 19.50
CA LYS A 128 15.59 -12.41 19.85
C LYS A 128 14.20 -12.06 19.34
N ILE A 129 13.93 -12.34 18.07
CA ILE A 129 12.65 -12.02 17.41
C ILE A 129 11.49 -12.83 18.00
N TYR A 130 11.62 -14.15 18.10
CA TYR A 130 10.53 -15.03 18.52
C TYR A 130 10.17 -14.87 20.00
N ASN A 131 11.15 -14.52 20.83
CA ASN A 131 10.92 -14.31 22.26
C ASN A 131 10.73 -12.83 22.63
N ASN A 132 10.66 -11.94 21.63
CA ASN A 132 10.55 -10.48 21.81
C ASN A 132 11.55 -9.93 22.86
N LYS A 133 12.82 -10.34 22.75
CA LYS A 133 13.90 -9.90 23.65
C LYS A 133 14.62 -8.68 23.08
N ASP A 134 15.20 -7.88 23.98
CA ASP A 134 16.02 -6.72 23.61
C ASP A 134 17.48 -7.10 23.33
N ASP A 135 17.99 -8.14 24.02
CA ASP A 135 19.35 -8.66 23.86
C ASP A 135 19.40 -10.00 23.12
N PHE A 136 20.61 -10.37 22.68
CA PHE A 136 20.87 -11.62 21.97
C PHE A 136 21.28 -12.78 22.89
N GLY A 137 21.70 -12.52 24.14
CA GLY A 137 22.39 -13.49 24.99
C GLY A 137 23.92 -13.50 24.82
N LYS A 138 24.66 -13.72 25.92
CA LYS A 138 26.14 -13.67 25.96
C LYS A 138 26.79 -14.80 25.15
N GLU A 139 26.10 -15.90 24.99
CA GLU A 139 26.55 -17.06 24.22
C GLU A 139 26.76 -16.75 22.72
N TYR A 140 26.26 -15.61 22.23
CA TYR A 140 26.43 -15.15 20.85
C TYR A 140 27.44 -13.99 20.71
N ASP A 141 28.03 -13.49 21.79
CA ASP A 141 28.91 -12.31 21.77
C ASP A 141 30.08 -12.46 20.79
N GLU A 142 30.68 -13.66 20.72
CA GLU A 142 31.80 -13.93 19.82
C GLU A 142 31.40 -13.84 18.35
N CYS A 143 30.33 -14.54 17.94
CA CYS A 143 29.87 -14.52 16.55
C CYS A 143 29.28 -13.16 16.16
N LEU A 144 28.59 -12.47 17.07
CA LEU A 144 28.12 -11.10 16.85
C LEU A 144 29.27 -10.10 16.70
N SER A 145 30.36 -10.28 17.44
CA SER A 145 31.56 -9.46 17.27
C SER A 145 32.21 -9.66 15.90
N LYS A 146 32.25 -10.90 15.39
CA LYS A 146 32.70 -11.20 14.02
C LYS A 146 31.77 -10.57 12.97
N LEU A 147 30.46 -10.67 13.16
CA LEU A 147 29.48 -10.03 12.29
C LEU A 147 29.65 -8.52 12.24
N LYS A 148 29.76 -7.86 13.40
CA LYS A 148 29.97 -6.40 13.48
C LYS A 148 31.18 -5.93 12.68
N LYS A 149 32.28 -6.68 12.72
CA LYS A 149 33.49 -6.38 11.92
C LYS A 149 33.18 -6.41 10.42
N ILE A 150 32.52 -7.46 9.93
CA ILE A 150 32.16 -7.58 8.52
C ILE A 150 31.16 -6.49 8.09
N LEU A 151 30.15 -6.21 8.91
CA LEU A 151 29.17 -5.17 8.61
C LEU A 151 29.80 -3.76 8.57
N SER A 152 30.83 -3.53 9.38
CA SER A 152 31.57 -2.25 9.39
C SER A 152 32.28 -1.97 8.05
N GLU A 153 32.70 -3.00 7.31
CA GLU A 153 33.31 -2.85 5.97
C GLU A 153 32.34 -2.18 4.98
N VAL A 154 31.04 -2.34 5.20
CA VAL A 154 29.96 -1.84 4.34
C VAL A 154 29.10 -0.78 5.02
N LYS A 155 29.56 -0.25 6.16
CA LYS A 155 28.89 0.81 6.92
C LYS A 155 27.45 0.47 7.35
N ILE A 156 27.15 -0.82 7.53
CA ILE A 156 25.88 -1.30 8.07
C ILE A 156 26.05 -1.53 9.57
N SER A 157 25.14 -1.01 10.39
CA SER A 157 25.13 -1.29 11.83
C SER A 157 24.47 -2.64 12.14
N LEU A 158 24.63 -3.15 13.36
CA LEU A 158 23.97 -4.41 13.74
C LEU A 158 22.45 -4.25 13.75
N GLU A 159 21.97 -3.08 14.16
CA GLU A 159 20.55 -2.70 14.20
C GLU A 159 19.98 -2.61 12.79
N GLU A 160 20.72 -2.00 11.84
CA GLU A 160 20.33 -1.97 10.43
C GLU A 160 20.29 -3.37 9.83
N PHE A 161 21.24 -4.24 10.20
CA PHE A 161 21.21 -5.65 9.78
C PHE A 161 20.02 -6.40 10.39
N GLU A 162 19.64 -6.10 11.64
CA GLU A 162 18.43 -6.64 12.26
C GLU A 162 17.17 -6.29 11.48
N LEU A 163 17.04 -5.02 11.06
CA LEU A 163 15.93 -4.56 10.22
C LEU A 163 15.87 -5.38 8.92
N LEU A 164 17.00 -5.53 8.22
CA LEU A 164 17.05 -6.32 6.98
C LEU A 164 16.69 -7.80 7.22
N PHE A 165 17.11 -8.37 8.36
CA PHE A 165 16.76 -9.72 8.75
C PHE A 165 15.26 -9.88 9.00
N ARG A 166 14.62 -8.92 9.69
CA ARG A 166 13.17 -8.87 9.92
C ARG A 166 12.40 -8.73 8.61
N LEU A 167 12.81 -7.80 7.74
CA LEU A 167 12.16 -7.60 6.44
C LEU A 167 12.16 -8.88 5.59
N LYS A 168 13.28 -9.61 5.57
CA LYS A 168 13.36 -10.91 4.87
C LYS A 168 12.39 -11.94 5.46
N LYS A 169 12.17 -11.94 6.78
CA LYS A 169 11.24 -12.85 7.46
C LYS A 169 9.78 -12.51 7.19
N GLU A 170 9.43 -11.22 7.23
CA GLU A 170 8.07 -10.76 6.95
C GLU A 170 7.61 -11.08 5.53
N SER A 171 8.56 -11.20 4.60
CA SER A 171 8.28 -11.47 3.18
C SER A 171 7.85 -12.92 2.86
N ASN A 172 7.47 -13.76 3.84
CA ASN A 172 7.24 -15.19 3.59
C ASN A 172 5.87 -15.52 2.93
N LEU A 173 5.96 -16.40 1.92
CA LEU A 173 4.97 -17.17 1.14
C LEU A 173 4.25 -16.55 -0.07
N GLU A 174 4.00 -15.24 -0.16
CA GLU A 174 3.22 -14.69 -1.30
C GLU A 174 4.03 -13.86 -2.31
N PHE A 175 5.29 -13.56 -2.03
CA PHE A 175 6.01 -12.49 -2.74
C PHE A 175 7.41 -12.92 -3.18
N HIS A 176 7.47 -13.80 -4.19
CA HIS A 176 8.66 -13.99 -5.01
C HIS A 176 8.68 -12.98 -6.17
N GLN A 177 9.85 -12.44 -6.53
CA GLN A 177 9.98 -11.68 -7.77
C GLN A 177 9.87 -12.66 -8.95
N ASP A 178 8.90 -12.46 -9.84
CA ASP A 178 8.74 -13.27 -11.05
C ASP A 178 9.88 -13.03 -12.06
N LYS A 179 10.63 -11.93 -11.91
CA LYS A 179 11.76 -11.56 -12.76
C LYS A 179 12.92 -11.05 -11.93
N ILE A 180 14.11 -11.59 -12.17
CA ILE A 180 15.35 -11.12 -11.54
C ILE A 180 15.65 -9.70 -12.04
N LYS A 181 15.58 -8.71 -11.15
CA LYS A 181 16.01 -7.34 -11.43
C LYS A 181 17.53 -7.18 -11.29
N THR A 182 18.13 -6.35 -12.14
CA THR A 182 19.52 -5.90 -12.05
C THR A 182 19.72 -4.94 -10.86
N LEU A 183 20.97 -4.68 -10.45
CA LEU A 183 21.25 -3.75 -9.34
C LEU A 183 20.82 -2.31 -9.68
N ASP A 184 20.97 -1.88 -10.94
CA ASP A 184 20.53 -0.56 -11.40
C ASP A 184 19.01 -0.40 -11.36
N GLU A 185 18.25 -1.44 -11.72
CA GLU A 185 16.79 -1.44 -11.60
C GLU A 185 16.36 -1.34 -10.13
N VAL A 186 17.03 -2.08 -9.26
CA VAL A 186 16.74 -2.10 -7.81
C VAL A 186 17.09 -0.77 -7.15
N LYS A 187 18.13 -0.07 -7.62
CA LYS A 187 18.43 1.30 -7.19
C LYS A 187 17.33 2.27 -7.58
N LYS A 188 16.78 2.16 -8.79
CA LYS A 188 15.62 2.97 -9.20
C LYS A 188 14.41 2.69 -8.31
N ASP A 189 14.18 1.43 -7.96
CA ASP A 189 13.12 1.05 -7.02
C ASP A 189 13.37 1.63 -5.61
N LEU A 190 14.62 1.86 -5.18
CA LEU A 190 14.92 2.51 -3.89
C LEU A 190 14.61 4.00 -3.87
N GLU A 191 14.58 4.65 -5.03
CA GLU A 191 14.25 6.08 -5.12
C GLU A 191 12.75 6.33 -4.91
N THR A 192 11.91 5.28 -4.97
CA THR A 192 10.48 5.39 -4.69
C THR A 192 10.22 5.69 -3.21
N ASP A 193 9.06 6.27 -2.92
CA ASP A 193 8.68 6.61 -1.55
C ASP A 193 8.21 5.37 -0.80
N PHE A 194 8.85 5.08 0.32
CA PHE A 194 8.44 3.97 1.18
C PHE A 194 7.22 4.40 2.02
N PRO A 195 6.22 3.53 2.22
CA PRO A 195 5.22 3.72 3.26
C PRO A 195 5.88 3.99 4.62
N ASP A 196 5.19 4.75 5.48
CA ASP A 196 5.76 5.20 6.75
C ASP A 196 6.24 4.05 7.64
N ASP A 197 5.51 2.94 7.67
CA ASP A 197 5.84 1.74 8.44
C ASP A 197 7.05 0.97 7.88
N LEU A 198 7.46 1.26 6.64
CA LEU A 198 8.63 0.64 6.00
C LEU A 198 9.79 1.63 5.77
N LYS A 199 9.63 2.89 6.17
CA LYS A 199 10.60 3.96 5.90
C LYS A 199 11.96 3.70 6.51
N GLU A 200 12.00 3.01 7.66
CA GLU A 200 13.24 2.65 8.36
C GLU A 200 14.13 1.68 7.56
N PHE A 201 13.56 0.89 6.64
CA PHE A 201 14.33 -0.06 5.83
C PHE A 201 15.07 0.58 4.66
N LYS A 202 14.67 1.79 4.22
CA LYS A 202 15.20 2.43 3.01
C LYS A 202 16.72 2.64 3.07
N ASN A 203 17.22 3.16 4.20
CA ASN A 203 18.66 3.40 4.37
C ASN A 203 19.49 2.11 4.49
N PRO A 204 19.10 1.12 5.33
CA PRO A 204 19.73 -0.20 5.34
C PRO A 204 19.77 -0.87 3.96
N LEU A 205 18.66 -0.83 3.21
CA LEU A 205 18.60 -1.40 1.86
C LEU A 205 19.55 -0.69 0.90
N LYS A 206 19.62 0.64 0.94
CA LYS A 206 20.57 1.40 0.11
C LYS A 206 22.02 1.00 0.37
N LYS A 207 22.41 0.87 1.64
CA LYS A 207 23.75 0.40 2.01
C LYS A 207 24.01 -1.03 1.54
N LEU A 208 23.02 -1.90 1.67
CA LEU A 208 23.08 -3.28 1.21
C LEU A 208 23.24 -3.39 -0.31
N ILE A 209 22.51 -2.60 -1.09
CA ILE A 209 22.63 -2.61 -2.55
C ILE A 209 24.01 -2.11 -2.98
N ASN A 210 24.51 -1.05 -2.36
CA ASN A 210 25.86 -0.54 -2.63
C ASN A 210 26.96 -1.54 -2.24
N SER A 211 26.74 -2.36 -1.20
CA SER A 211 27.72 -3.38 -0.82
C SER A 211 27.74 -4.58 -1.75
N LEU A 212 26.59 -4.96 -2.32
CA LEU A 212 26.53 -6.00 -3.35
C LEU A 212 27.29 -5.63 -4.63
N GLU A 213 27.48 -4.35 -4.90
CA GLU A 213 28.31 -3.88 -6.03
C GLU A 213 29.80 -3.90 -5.72
N SER A 214 30.19 -3.70 -4.46
CA SER A 214 31.59 -3.61 -4.06
C SER A 214 32.20 -4.95 -3.63
N TRP A 215 31.38 -5.97 -3.35
CA TRP A 215 31.78 -7.31 -2.91
C TRP A 215 31.63 -8.39 -3.97
#